data_AF-A0A2G8RZC9-F1
#
_entry.id   AF-A0A2G8RZC9-F1
#
_cell.length_a   1.000
_cell.length_b   1.000
_cell.length_c   1.000
_cell.angle_alpha   90.00
_cell.angle_beta   90.00
_cell.angle_gamma   90.00
#
_symmetry.space_group_name_H-M   'P 1'
#
loop_
_entity.id
_entity.type
_entity.pdbx_description
1 polymer ?
#
loop_
_entity_poly.entity_id
_entity_poly.type
_entity_poly.pdbx_seq_one_letter_code
_entity_poly.pdbx_strand_id
1 'polypeptide(L)'
;MSALDTTPSISRASTPSSDEDSGRALRIQRERYAELIRGLQRVPEQICEAYRDAWQRFYLWEPQYCQDMLRSLRDATLPQPSAVPFSAFVSESFDLSDINDSMEGEGDDDSLSFQQWFCDDGRSVSFLSVAEEVVVGSRRTPFTSYAYAKYEACTPALQNIKHETDTRILQFIPYADEPGFLRRIKSYAGLHAVFAWQHSWYDVDFKLIALEAAWHLHEAGLSPETMDKYEVAFFPSLGGQSGLVASMHHRDLIEWGGSLPSSQLSDLRRPQAQFLGRCFSTDSFL
;
A
#
# COMPACT_ATOMS: atom_id res chain seq x y z
N MET A 1 -69.59 73.11 40.25
CA MET A 1 -68.66 72.53 39.25
C MET A 1 -67.64 71.73 40.03
N SER A 2 -67.90 70.44 40.24
CA SER A 2 -67.03 69.52 40.99
C SER A 2 -66.25 68.69 39.99
N ALA A 3 -64.92 68.84 39.99
CA ALA A 3 -64.02 68.00 39.22
C ALA A 3 -63.72 66.74 40.04
N LEU A 4 -64.09 65.58 39.50
CA LEU A 4 -63.79 64.26 40.03
C LEU A 4 -62.39 63.85 39.56
N ASP A 5 -61.45 63.84 40.51
CA ASP A 5 -60.08 63.38 40.33
C ASP A 5 -60.08 61.84 40.30
N THR A 6 -59.74 61.26 39.16
CA THR A 6 -59.66 59.81 38.96
C THR A 6 -58.22 59.39 39.06
N THR A 7 -57.84 58.77 40.18
CA THR A 7 -56.49 58.23 40.40
C THR A 7 -56.26 56.96 39.57
N PRO A 8 -55.10 56.83 38.90
CA PRO A 8 -54.78 55.62 38.15
C PRO A 8 -54.43 54.48 39.12
N SER A 9 -55.20 53.40 39.00
CA SER A 9 -54.96 52.14 39.70
C SER A 9 -53.67 51.50 39.19
N ILE A 10 -52.59 51.59 39.98
CA ILE A 10 -51.31 50.93 39.70
C ILE A 10 -51.51 49.43 40.00
N SER A 11 -51.83 48.66 38.96
CA SER A 11 -51.79 47.20 38.99
C SER A 11 -50.37 46.77 39.36
N ARG A 12 -50.26 46.18 40.55
CA ARG A 12 -49.04 45.62 41.11
C ARG A 12 -48.62 44.43 40.23
N ALA A 13 -47.67 44.64 39.34
CA ALA A 13 -47.10 43.60 38.49
C ALA A 13 -46.54 42.50 39.39
N SER A 14 -47.11 41.30 39.28
CA SER A 14 -46.67 40.10 39.97
C SER A 14 -45.23 39.82 39.55
N THR A 15 -44.30 39.86 40.51
CA THR A 15 -42.91 39.45 40.30
C THR A 15 -42.90 37.99 39.85
N PRO A 16 -42.35 37.67 38.67
CA PRO A 16 -42.26 36.29 38.21
C PRO A 16 -41.44 35.47 39.20
N SER A 17 -41.98 34.29 39.53
CA SER A 17 -41.39 33.30 40.42
C SER A 17 -40.01 32.87 39.90
N SER A 18 -38.95 33.21 40.64
CA SER A 18 -37.54 32.95 40.31
C SER A 18 -37.21 31.48 40.04
N ASP A 19 -38.05 30.54 40.48
CA ASP A 19 -37.79 29.10 40.35
C ASP A 19 -38.16 28.56 38.96
N GLU A 20 -39.12 29.18 38.26
CA GLU A 20 -39.50 28.75 36.91
C GLU A 20 -38.45 29.14 35.86
N ASP A 21 -37.80 30.29 36.04
CA ASP A 21 -36.77 30.78 35.14
C ASP A 21 -35.49 29.93 35.22
N SER A 22 -35.16 29.44 36.42
CA SER A 22 -34.04 28.51 36.64
C SER A 22 -34.27 27.17 35.92
N GLY A 23 -35.51 26.64 35.96
CA GLY A 23 -35.88 25.42 35.27
C GLY A 23 -35.80 25.53 33.74
N ARG A 24 -36.19 26.67 33.17
CA ARG A 24 -36.10 26.93 31.73
C ARG A 24 -34.65 27.05 31.25
N ALA A 25 -33.80 27.77 32.00
CA ALA A 25 -32.38 27.92 31.66
C ALA A 25 -31.65 26.58 31.60
N LEU A 26 -31.90 25.69 32.56
CA LEU A 26 -31.30 24.34 32.59
C LEU A 26 -31.75 23.47 31.42
N ARG A 27 -33.02 23.57 30.98
CA ARG A 27 -33.51 22.83 29.81
C ARG A 27 -32.82 23.29 28.52
N ILE A 28 -32.75 24.60 28.30
CA ILE A 28 -32.08 25.19 27.14
C ILE A 28 -30.59 24.80 27.10
N GLN A 29 -29.91 24.79 28.26
CA GLN A 29 -28.52 24.38 28.33
C GLN A 29 -28.33 22.89 28.00
N ARG A 30 -29.22 22.02 28.48
CA ARG A 30 -29.20 20.58 28.17
C ARG A 30 -29.46 20.31 26.69
N GLU A 31 -30.40 21.02 26.09
CA GLU A 31 -30.71 20.89 24.65
C GLU A 31 -29.52 21.29 23.79
N ARG A 32 -28.88 22.43 24.07
CA ARG A 32 -27.66 22.88 23.37
C ARG A 32 -26.50 21.89 23.53
N TYR A 33 -26.34 21.35 24.73
CA TYR A 33 -25.29 20.34 24.98
C TYR A 33 -25.56 19.04 24.22
N ALA A 34 -26.82 18.60 24.16
CA ALA A 34 -27.22 17.41 23.39
C ALA A 34 -27.07 17.62 21.87
N GLU A 35 -27.32 18.82 21.35
CA GLU A 35 -27.06 19.17 19.95
C GLU A 35 -25.56 19.17 19.63
N LEU A 36 -24.74 19.70 20.54
CA LEU A 36 -23.28 19.70 20.38
C LEU A 36 -22.71 18.27 20.38
N ILE A 37 -23.18 17.40 21.29
CA ILE A 37 -22.79 15.98 21.30
C ILE A 37 -23.20 15.30 19.99
N ARG A 38 -24.43 15.52 19.50
CA ARG A 38 -24.89 14.96 18.22
C ARG A 38 -24.02 15.45 17.05
N GLY A 39 -23.62 16.71 17.06
CA GLY A 39 -22.69 17.26 16.08
C GLY A 39 -21.31 16.59 16.12
N LEU A 40 -20.80 16.27 17.31
CA LEU A 40 -19.52 15.60 17.49
C LEU A 40 -19.56 14.10 17.12
N GLN A 41 -20.68 13.41 17.33
CA GLN A 41 -20.82 11.99 17.01
C GLN A 41 -21.04 11.72 15.52
N ARG A 42 -21.59 12.70 14.79
CA ARG A 42 -21.91 12.55 13.38
C ARG A 42 -20.71 12.17 12.50
N VAL A 43 -19.55 12.78 12.74
CA VAL A 43 -18.35 12.51 11.92
C VAL A 43 -17.78 11.10 12.16
N PRO A 44 -17.56 10.65 13.40
CA PRO A 44 -17.20 9.25 13.67
C PRO A 44 -18.18 8.24 13.08
N GLU A 45 -19.48 8.51 13.14
CA GLU A 45 -20.52 7.67 12.53
C GLU A 45 -20.35 7.59 11.01
N GLN A 46 -20.17 8.73 10.34
CA GLN A 46 -19.88 8.79 8.91
C GLN A 46 -18.61 8.00 8.54
N ILE A 47 -17.54 8.11 9.34
CA ILE A 47 -16.30 7.34 9.13
C ILE A 47 -16.57 5.84 9.24
N CYS A 48 -17.31 5.42 10.28
CA CYS A 48 -17.67 4.01 10.48
C CYS A 48 -18.53 3.46 9.33
N GLU A 49 -19.49 4.25 8.85
CA GLU A 49 -20.37 3.86 7.75
C GLU A 49 -19.61 3.74 6.43
N ALA A 50 -18.80 4.74 6.07
CA ALA A 50 -17.99 4.72 4.86
C ALA A 50 -16.99 3.55 4.87
N TYR A 51 -16.35 3.31 6.02
CA TYR A 51 -15.42 2.18 6.16
C TYR A 51 -16.13 0.82 6.04
N ARG A 52 -17.31 0.67 6.67
CA ARG A 52 -18.10 -0.57 6.57
C ARG A 52 -18.56 -0.83 5.14
N ASP A 53 -18.98 0.20 4.42
CA ASP A 53 -19.37 0.09 3.02
C ASP A 53 -18.19 -0.31 2.13
N ALA A 54 -17.04 0.38 2.28
CA ALA A 54 -15.81 0.03 1.55
C ALA A 54 -15.37 -1.42 1.85
N TRP A 55 -15.45 -1.84 3.11
CA TRP A 55 -15.14 -3.22 3.52
C TRP A 55 -16.04 -4.24 2.80
N GLN A 56 -17.35 -4.00 2.78
CA GLN A 56 -18.30 -4.90 2.11
C GLN A 56 -18.02 -4.95 0.61
N ARG A 57 -17.79 -3.80 -0.02
CA ARG A 57 -17.46 -3.73 -1.46
C ARG A 57 -16.16 -4.45 -1.80
N PHE A 58 -15.14 -4.35 -0.95
CA PHE A 58 -13.85 -5.01 -1.16
C PHE A 58 -14.03 -6.52 -1.26
N TYR A 59 -14.60 -7.11 -0.21
CA TYR A 59 -14.75 -8.57 -0.13
C TYR A 59 -15.82 -9.14 -1.07
N LEU A 60 -16.72 -8.30 -1.60
CA LEU A 60 -17.60 -8.71 -2.71
C LEU A 60 -16.86 -8.74 -4.05
N TRP A 61 -15.89 -7.85 -4.27
CA TRP A 61 -15.13 -7.73 -5.51
C TRP A 61 -13.92 -8.68 -5.57
N GLU A 62 -13.21 -8.83 -4.46
CA GLU A 62 -11.92 -9.53 -4.36
C GLU A 62 -11.95 -10.96 -4.93
N PRO A 63 -12.95 -11.81 -4.66
CA PRO A 63 -12.92 -13.20 -5.15
C PRO A 63 -12.90 -13.30 -6.68
N GLN A 64 -13.64 -12.43 -7.36
CA GLN A 64 -13.69 -12.42 -8.82
C GLN A 64 -12.37 -11.89 -9.40
N TYR A 65 -11.85 -10.80 -8.85
CA TYR A 65 -10.56 -10.24 -9.26
C TYR A 65 -9.43 -11.27 -9.11
N CYS A 66 -9.35 -11.96 -7.97
CA CYS A 66 -8.37 -13.00 -7.72
C CYS A 66 -8.51 -14.17 -8.70
N GLN A 67 -9.74 -14.59 -9.03
CA GLN A 67 -9.97 -15.63 -10.04
C GLN A 67 -9.51 -15.20 -11.43
N ASP A 68 -9.81 -13.96 -11.83
CA ASP A 68 -9.43 -13.45 -13.14
C ASP A 68 -7.92 -13.25 -13.24
N MET A 69 -7.25 -12.83 -12.15
CA MET A 69 -5.80 -12.77 -12.06
C MET A 69 -5.17 -14.18 -12.16
N LEU A 70 -5.73 -15.18 -11.48
CA LEU A 70 -5.23 -16.55 -11.59
C LEU A 70 -5.44 -17.14 -12.99
N ARG A 71 -6.56 -16.79 -13.65
CA ARG A 71 -6.80 -17.14 -15.08
C ARG A 71 -5.81 -16.42 -15.97
N SER A 72 -5.56 -15.13 -15.77
CA SER A 72 -4.61 -14.37 -16.58
C SER A 72 -3.18 -14.91 -16.42
N LEU A 73 -2.78 -15.34 -15.22
CA LEU A 73 -1.49 -16.00 -15.01
C LEU A 73 -1.43 -17.39 -15.66
N ARG A 74 -2.55 -18.12 -15.66
CA ARG A 74 -2.67 -19.39 -16.37
C ARG A 74 -2.59 -19.17 -17.89
N ASP A 75 -3.23 -18.16 -18.42
CA ASP A 75 -3.27 -17.89 -19.87
C ASP A 75 -2.02 -17.11 -20.35
N ALA A 76 -1.34 -16.40 -19.44
CA ALA A 76 0.00 -15.84 -19.62
C ALA A 76 1.09 -16.93 -19.66
N THR A 77 0.74 -18.19 -19.36
CA THR A 77 1.35 -19.28 -20.12
C THR A 77 0.83 -19.18 -21.56
N LEU A 78 1.45 -18.24 -22.30
CA LEU A 78 1.42 -18.11 -23.75
C LEU A 78 1.36 -19.51 -24.40
N PRO A 79 0.76 -19.64 -25.60
CA PRO A 79 0.68 -20.91 -26.31
C PRO A 79 2.03 -21.60 -26.17
N GLN A 80 2.06 -22.81 -25.59
CA GLN A 80 3.27 -23.62 -25.57
C GLN A 80 3.98 -23.34 -26.88
N PRO A 81 5.16 -22.70 -26.90
CA PRO A 81 5.84 -22.38 -28.15
C PRO A 81 6.18 -23.72 -28.77
N SER A 82 5.23 -24.25 -29.55
CA SER A 82 5.09 -25.61 -30.08
C SER A 82 6.05 -26.61 -29.47
N ALA A 83 6.09 -26.75 -28.14
CA ALA A 83 7.23 -27.28 -27.39
C ALA A 83 8.44 -27.49 -28.29
N VAL A 84 9.06 -26.41 -28.80
CA VAL A 84 10.33 -26.54 -29.49
C VAL A 84 11.18 -27.08 -28.35
N PRO A 85 11.51 -28.40 -28.33
CA PRO A 85 12.17 -28.96 -27.16
C PRO A 85 13.38 -28.07 -26.90
N PHE A 86 13.79 -27.87 -25.65
CA PHE A 86 14.97 -27.05 -25.38
C PHE A 86 16.14 -27.46 -26.31
N SER A 87 16.20 -28.75 -26.69
CA SER A 87 17.08 -29.26 -27.73
C SER A 87 16.92 -28.61 -29.12
N ALA A 88 15.72 -28.29 -29.60
CA ALA A 88 15.49 -27.62 -30.89
C ALA A 88 15.70 -26.10 -30.83
N PHE A 89 15.44 -25.43 -29.70
CA PHE A 89 15.88 -24.03 -29.52
C PHE A 89 17.41 -23.94 -29.48
N VAL A 90 18.04 -24.93 -28.83
CA VAL A 90 19.48 -25.14 -28.90
C VAL A 90 19.91 -25.58 -30.30
N SER A 91 19.16 -26.39 -31.06
CA SER A 91 19.56 -26.81 -32.43
C SER A 91 19.42 -25.71 -33.48
N GLU A 92 18.47 -24.79 -33.34
CA GLU A 92 18.34 -23.64 -34.27
C GLU A 92 19.33 -22.52 -33.93
N SER A 93 19.75 -22.40 -32.66
CA SER A 93 20.75 -21.42 -32.21
C SER A 93 22.18 -21.98 -32.20
N PHE A 94 22.32 -23.30 -32.18
CA PHE A 94 23.55 -24.08 -32.25
C PHE A 94 23.29 -25.28 -33.15
N ASP A 95 23.70 -25.22 -34.41
CA ASP A 95 23.73 -26.38 -35.28
C ASP A 95 24.80 -27.36 -34.77
N LEU A 96 24.44 -28.18 -33.78
CA LEU A 96 25.32 -29.19 -33.18
C LEU A 96 25.46 -30.43 -34.08
N SER A 97 24.95 -30.41 -35.31
CA SER A 97 25.14 -31.52 -36.25
C SER A 97 26.60 -31.67 -36.71
N ASP A 98 27.44 -30.66 -36.46
CA ASP A 98 28.90 -30.72 -36.60
C ASP A 98 29.63 -31.20 -35.32
N ILE A 99 28.93 -31.56 -34.24
CA ILE A 99 29.52 -32.38 -33.17
C ILE A 99 29.54 -33.83 -33.64
N ASN A 100 30.39 -34.05 -34.64
CA ASN A 100 30.97 -35.35 -34.90
C ASN A 100 31.76 -35.73 -33.65
N ASP A 101 31.39 -36.84 -33.03
CA ASP A 101 32.03 -37.46 -31.85
C ASP A 101 33.44 -38.02 -32.19
N SER A 102 34.13 -37.39 -33.14
CA SER A 102 35.50 -37.66 -33.54
C SER A 102 36.40 -36.72 -32.75
N MET A 103 36.74 -37.14 -31.54
CA MET A 103 37.80 -36.53 -30.75
C MET A 103 39.18 -36.95 -31.28
N GLU A 104 39.41 -36.82 -32.59
CA GLU A 104 40.73 -36.86 -33.19
C GLU A 104 40.98 -35.48 -33.78
N GLY A 105 41.66 -34.67 -32.97
CA GLY A 105 41.99 -33.30 -33.32
C GLY A 105 42.96 -33.22 -34.48
N GLU A 106 42.73 -32.25 -35.36
CA GLU A 106 43.77 -31.62 -36.15
C GLU A 106 43.26 -30.24 -36.62
N GLY A 107 43.90 -29.17 -36.12
CA GLY A 107 44.02 -27.90 -36.82
C GLY A 107 43.33 -26.67 -36.20
N ASP A 108 44.00 -26.04 -35.22
CA ASP A 108 44.13 -24.59 -35.01
C ASP A 108 43.00 -23.65 -35.49
N ASP A 109 41.84 -23.60 -34.81
CA ASP A 109 41.05 -22.35 -34.79
C ASP A 109 40.28 -22.18 -33.47
N ASP A 110 41.06 -21.98 -32.42
CA ASP A 110 40.66 -21.78 -31.03
C ASP A 110 40.16 -20.34 -30.77
N SER A 111 39.02 -19.95 -31.35
CA SER A 111 38.36 -18.68 -30.99
C SER A 111 36.94 -18.88 -30.48
N LEU A 112 36.82 -19.00 -29.15
CA LEU A 112 35.55 -18.91 -28.43
C LEU A 112 34.99 -17.48 -28.59
N SER A 113 33.97 -17.31 -29.42
CA SER A 113 33.21 -16.05 -29.48
C SER A 113 31.90 -16.18 -28.70
N PHE A 114 31.49 -15.09 -28.05
CA PHE A 114 30.15 -14.98 -27.46
C PHE A 114 29.49 -13.69 -27.93
N GLN A 115 28.17 -13.74 -28.08
CA GLN A 115 27.38 -12.62 -28.56
C GLN A 115 26.71 -11.93 -27.36
N GLN A 116 27.03 -10.66 -27.15
CA GLN A 116 26.40 -9.85 -26.10
C GLN A 116 25.30 -8.99 -26.71
N TRP A 117 24.12 -9.02 -26.09
CA TRP A 117 22.96 -8.25 -26.50
C TRP A 117 22.76 -7.09 -25.53
N PHE A 118 22.77 -5.87 -26.07
CA PHE A 118 22.37 -4.66 -25.32
C PHE A 118 20.98 -4.23 -25.82
N CYS A 119 20.08 -4.01 -24.87
CA CYS A 119 18.75 -3.47 -25.12
C CYS A 119 18.68 -2.07 -24.51
N ASP A 120 19.11 -1.07 -25.26
CA ASP A 120 18.85 0.34 -24.94
C ASP A 120 17.74 0.87 -25.88
N ASP A 121 16.74 1.55 -25.30
CA ASP A 121 15.70 2.32 -26.00
C ASP A 121 15.04 1.65 -27.24
N GLY A 122 14.73 0.36 -27.13
CA GLY A 122 13.98 -0.37 -28.16
C GLY A 122 14.76 -0.63 -29.46
N ARG A 123 16.08 -0.37 -29.49
CA ARG A 123 16.97 -0.79 -30.57
C ARG A 123 17.96 -1.83 -30.03
N SER A 124 17.80 -3.07 -30.46
CA SER A 124 18.78 -4.12 -30.21
C SER A 124 20.03 -3.86 -31.07
N VAL A 125 21.17 -3.66 -30.42
CA VAL A 125 22.48 -3.57 -31.08
C VAL A 125 23.29 -4.80 -30.67
N SER A 126 23.71 -5.59 -31.65
CA SER A 126 24.57 -6.76 -31.44
C SER A 126 26.03 -6.39 -31.71
N PHE A 127 26.92 -6.71 -30.77
CA PHE A 127 28.37 -6.69 -31.00
C PHE A 127 28.91 -8.11 -30.89
N LEU A 128 29.73 -8.51 -31.86
CA LEU A 128 30.51 -9.74 -31.81
C LEU A 128 31.82 -9.43 -31.09
N SER A 129 31.97 -9.90 -29.85
CA SER A 129 33.24 -9.82 -29.14
C SER A 129 33.96 -11.15 -29.30
N VAL A 130 35.11 -11.14 -29.98
CA VAL A 130 36.00 -12.30 -30.03
C VAL A 130 36.66 -12.37 -28.66
N ALA A 131 36.37 -13.42 -27.88
CA ALA A 131 37.09 -13.62 -26.63
C ALA A 131 38.46 -14.18 -26.99
N GLU A 132 39.51 -13.48 -26.57
CA GLU A 132 40.85 -14.04 -26.55
C GLU A 132 40.77 -15.31 -25.68
N GLU A 133 41.06 -16.46 -26.28
CA GLU A 133 40.93 -17.74 -25.58
C GLU A 133 41.97 -17.78 -24.46
N VAL A 134 41.52 -17.50 -23.24
CA VAL A 134 42.30 -17.80 -22.05
C VAL A 134 42.22 -19.31 -21.88
N VAL A 135 43.16 -20.03 -22.51
CA VAL A 135 43.39 -21.44 -22.26
C VAL A 135 43.73 -21.60 -20.79
N VAL A 136 42.72 -21.83 -19.96
CA VAL A 136 42.88 -22.19 -18.54
C VAL A 136 43.48 -23.60 -18.55
N GLY A 137 44.81 -23.64 -18.50
CA GLY A 137 45.62 -24.81 -18.77
C GLY A 137 45.13 -26.10 -18.08
N SER A 138 44.94 -27.13 -18.92
CA SER A 138 45.13 -28.55 -18.63
C SER A 138 44.21 -29.20 -17.58
N ARG A 139 43.09 -29.76 -18.07
CA ARG A 139 42.48 -31.10 -17.80
C ARG A 139 42.46 -31.73 -16.38
N ARG A 140 42.85 -31.06 -15.29
CA ARG A 140 42.90 -31.66 -13.95
C ARG A 140 42.52 -30.75 -12.78
N THR A 141 42.31 -29.46 -12.98
CA THR A 141 41.84 -28.58 -11.90
C THR A 141 40.31 -28.64 -11.83
N PRO A 142 39.72 -29.15 -10.73
CA PRO A 142 38.28 -29.15 -10.58
C PRO A 142 37.76 -27.71 -10.64
N PHE A 143 36.62 -27.49 -11.31
CA PHE A 143 36.02 -26.16 -11.51
C PHE A 143 35.84 -25.36 -10.20
N THR A 144 35.74 -26.05 -9.08
CA THR A 144 35.76 -25.48 -7.72
C THR A 144 37.00 -24.64 -7.41
N SER A 145 38.11 -24.84 -8.13
CA SER A 145 39.34 -24.04 -8.00
C SER A 145 39.23 -22.66 -8.64
N TYR A 146 38.27 -22.46 -9.54
CA TYR A 146 37.96 -21.17 -10.18
C TYR A 146 36.65 -20.56 -9.69
N ALA A 147 35.82 -21.34 -8.99
CA ALA A 147 34.64 -20.83 -8.34
C ALA A 147 35.05 -19.86 -7.24
N TYR A 148 34.58 -18.61 -7.35
CA TYR A 148 34.67 -17.67 -6.23
C TYR A 148 33.99 -18.28 -5.01
N ALA A 149 34.56 -18.03 -3.84
CA ALA A 149 33.89 -18.37 -2.59
C ALA A 149 32.48 -17.76 -2.59
N LYS A 150 31.49 -18.51 -2.09
CA LYS A 150 30.14 -17.97 -1.90
C LYS A 150 30.26 -16.72 -1.02
N TYR A 151 29.82 -15.59 -1.55
CA TYR A 151 29.71 -14.34 -0.80
C TYR A 151 28.25 -13.92 -0.79
N GLU A 152 27.79 -13.41 0.34
CA GLU A 152 26.51 -12.72 0.41
C GLU A 152 26.72 -11.28 -0.05
N ALA A 153 25.71 -10.72 -0.72
CA ALA A 153 25.77 -9.32 -1.13
C ALA A 153 25.86 -8.43 0.11
N CYS A 154 26.93 -7.64 0.19
CA CYS A 154 27.12 -6.67 1.25
C CYS A 154 27.05 -5.27 0.63
N THR A 155 26.06 -4.48 1.04
CA THR A 155 25.93 -3.09 0.56
C THR A 155 27.16 -2.30 1.02
N PRO A 156 27.99 -1.75 0.10
CA PRO A 156 29.17 -1.01 0.50
C PRO A 156 28.75 0.23 1.29
N ALA A 157 29.37 0.43 2.45
CA ALA A 157 29.09 1.58 3.33
C ALA A 157 30.40 2.29 3.69
N LEU A 158 30.45 3.60 3.46
CA LEU A 158 31.58 4.46 3.85
C LEU A 158 31.54 4.84 5.35
N GLN A 159 30.40 4.61 5.99
CA GLN A 159 30.15 4.94 7.39
C GLN A 159 29.34 3.82 8.05
N ASN A 160 29.47 3.71 9.36
CA ASN A 160 28.70 2.73 10.13
C ASN A 160 27.20 3.06 10.05
N ILE A 161 26.41 2.09 9.58
CA ILE A 161 24.95 2.20 9.57
C ILE A 161 24.46 1.71 10.94
N LYS A 162 23.84 2.60 11.72
CA LYS A 162 23.20 2.21 12.98
C LYS A 162 21.97 1.36 12.63
N HIS A 163 22.03 0.08 12.97
CA HIS A 163 20.92 -0.84 12.77
C HIS A 163 20.18 -1.00 14.10
N GLU A 164 19.01 -0.37 14.25
CA GLU A 164 18.19 -0.40 15.47
C GLU A 164 17.20 -1.57 15.50
N THR A 165 17.55 -2.68 14.85
CA THR A 165 16.65 -3.82 14.79
C THR A 165 16.66 -4.54 16.13
N ASP A 166 15.48 -4.61 16.75
CA ASP A 166 15.26 -5.35 17.98
C ASP A 166 15.48 -6.85 17.71
N THR A 167 16.53 -7.42 18.28
CA THR A 167 16.91 -8.84 18.11
C THR A 167 15.86 -9.80 18.66
N ARG A 168 14.95 -9.32 19.51
CA ARG A 168 13.82 -10.09 20.02
C ARG A 168 12.75 -10.30 18.95
N ILE A 169 12.78 -9.54 17.86
CA ILE A 169 11.84 -9.64 16.75
C ILE A 169 12.51 -10.44 15.63
N LEU A 170 11.94 -11.61 15.31
CA LEU A 170 12.37 -12.38 14.15
C LEU A 170 11.70 -11.84 12.88
N GLN A 171 12.49 -11.27 11.98
CA GLN A 171 11.98 -10.64 10.76
C GLN A 171 11.61 -11.63 9.65
N PHE A 172 12.41 -12.67 9.47
CA PHE A 172 12.18 -13.73 8.49
C PHE A 172 12.78 -15.04 8.99
N ILE A 173 12.37 -16.17 8.42
CA ILE A 173 12.91 -17.49 8.77
C ILE A 173 14.02 -17.82 7.75
N PRO A 174 15.30 -17.86 8.14
CA PRO A 174 16.38 -18.20 7.22
C PRO A 174 16.21 -19.67 6.79
N TYR A 175 16.50 -19.99 5.53
CA TYR A 175 16.45 -21.36 5.00
C TYR A 175 15.10 -22.05 5.20
N ALA A 176 13.99 -21.31 5.13
CA ALA A 176 12.64 -21.87 5.30
C ALA A 176 12.35 -23.05 4.34
N ASP A 177 12.97 -23.04 3.17
CA ASP A 177 12.83 -24.07 2.14
C ASP A 177 13.77 -25.27 2.33
N GLU A 178 14.72 -25.21 3.27
CA GLU A 178 15.67 -26.30 3.47
C GLU A 178 15.14 -27.38 4.43
N PRO A 179 15.02 -28.65 3.99
CA PRO A 179 14.46 -29.73 4.81
C PRO A 179 15.22 -29.97 6.13
N GLY A 180 16.55 -29.73 6.11
CA GLY A 180 17.41 -29.87 7.30
C GLY A 180 17.16 -28.79 8.35
N PHE A 181 16.75 -27.60 7.91
CA PHE A 181 16.45 -26.47 8.79
C PHE A 181 15.07 -26.58 9.44
N LEU A 182 14.09 -27.19 8.76
CA LEU A 182 12.73 -27.40 9.29
C LEU A 182 12.72 -28.11 10.66
N ARG A 183 13.67 -29.00 10.92
CA ARG A 183 13.79 -29.68 12.24
C ARG A 183 14.25 -28.75 13.36
N ARG A 184 14.96 -27.68 13.02
CA ARG A 184 15.56 -26.70 13.94
C ARG A 184 14.76 -25.39 14.03
N ILE A 185 13.76 -25.21 13.17
CA ILE A 185 12.94 -24.00 13.08
C ILE A 185 12.35 -23.62 14.43
N LYS A 186 11.86 -24.59 15.21
CA LYS A 186 11.23 -24.34 16.52
C LYS A 186 12.23 -23.83 17.56
N SER A 187 13.43 -24.42 17.62
CA SER A 187 14.48 -23.97 18.52
C SER A 187 15.01 -22.59 18.14
N TYR A 188 15.16 -22.33 16.83
CA TYR A 188 15.61 -21.03 16.34
C TYR A 188 14.56 -19.95 16.59
N ALA A 189 13.31 -20.20 16.21
CA ALA A 189 12.18 -19.30 16.44
C ALA A 189 11.97 -19.00 17.94
N GLY A 190 12.23 -19.97 18.81
CA GLY A 190 12.16 -19.79 20.26
C GLY A 190 13.23 -18.86 20.86
N LEU A 191 14.25 -18.46 20.09
CA LEU A 191 15.23 -17.44 20.51
C LEU A 191 14.66 -16.01 20.41
N HIS A 192 13.51 -15.86 19.76
CA HIS A 192 12.86 -14.58 19.52
C HIS A 192 11.56 -14.50 20.30
N ALA A 193 11.24 -13.32 20.81
CA ALA A 193 10.03 -13.09 21.59
C ALA A 193 8.80 -12.97 20.69
N VAL A 194 8.97 -12.37 19.51
CA VAL A 194 7.87 -12.07 18.59
C VAL A 194 8.32 -12.27 17.14
N PHE A 195 7.39 -12.64 16.27
CA PHE A 195 7.61 -12.67 14.83
C PHE A 195 7.17 -11.33 14.23
N ALA A 196 8.01 -10.70 13.41
CA ALA A 196 7.71 -9.41 12.80
C ALA A 196 6.36 -9.48 12.06
N TRP A 197 6.18 -10.50 11.23
CA TRP A 197 4.95 -10.71 10.44
C TRP A 197 3.71 -11.03 11.28
N GLN A 198 3.84 -11.38 12.57
CA GLN A 198 2.68 -11.54 13.46
C GLN A 198 2.20 -10.22 14.06
N HIS A 199 3.09 -9.26 14.21
CA HIS A 199 2.80 -7.99 14.90
C HIS A 199 2.68 -6.84 13.91
N SER A 200 3.25 -7.01 12.72
CA SER A 200 3.06 -6.15 11.56
C SER A 200 1.99 -6.72 10.63
N TRP A 201 0.82 -7.11 11.16
CA TRP A 201 -0.39 -7.24 10.34
C TRP A 201 -0.82 -5.84 9.89
N TYR A 202 0.02 -5.20 9.07
CA TYR A 202 -0.42 -4.19 8.15
C TYR A 202 -1.04 -4.94 6.99
N ASP A 203 -2.24 -5.47 7.25
CA ASP A 203 -3.10 -6.01 6.23
C ASP A 203 -3.21 -4.93 5.13
N VAL A 204 -2.75 -5.29 3.94
CA VAL A 204 -2.75 -4.37 2.81
C VAL A 204 -4.18 -4.03 2.44
N ASP A 205 -5.08 -5.00 2.60
CA ASP A 205 -6.50 -4.86 2.30
C ASP A 205 -7.12 -3.84 3.25
N PHE A 206 -6.80 -3.90 4.54
CA PHE A 206 -7.22 -2.89 5.51
C PHE A 206 -6.81 -1.48 5.09
N LYS A 207 -5.58 -1.29 4.59
CA LYS A 207 -5.11 0.02 4.11
C LYS A 207 -5.84 0.47 2.86
N LEU A 208 -6.07 -0.45 1.91
CA LEU A 208 -6.82 -0.17 0.68
C LEU A 208 -8.27 0.23 1.02
N ILE A 209 -8.93 -0.53 1.90
CA ILE A 209 -10.29 -0.26 2.38
C ILE A 209 -10.35 1.09 3.10
N ALA A 210 -9.39 1.37 4.00
CA ALA A 210 -9.31 2.65 4.69
C ALA A 210 -9.10 3.81 3.70
N LEU A 211 -8.30 3.61 2.66
CA LEU A 211 -7.99 4.63 1.66
C LEU A 211 -9.22 4.94 0.79
N GLU A 212 -9.94 3.92 0.35
CA GLU A 212 -11.21 4.07 -0.38
C GLU A 212 -12.28 4.75 0.48
N ALA A 213 -12.40 4.36 1.75
CA ALA A 213 -13.31 5.00 2.69
C ALA A 213 -12.95 6.49 2.90
N ALA A 214 -11.67 6.80 3.08
CA ALA A 214 -11.18 8.17 3.18
C ALA A 214 -11.51 9.00 1.94
N TRP A 215 -11.40 8.39 0.76
CA TRP A 215 -11.74 9.04 -0.50
C TRP A 215 -13.22 9.40 -0.59
N HIS A 216 -14.12 8.47 -0.29
CA HIS A 216 -15.56 8.76 -0.29
C HIS A 216 -15.96 9.83 0.72
N LEU A 217 -15.33 9.83 1.90
CA LEU A 217 -15.54 10.89 2.89
C LEU A 217 -15.03 12.24 2.37
N HIS A 218 -13.90 12.25 1.67
CA HIS A 218 -13.37 13.45 1.02
C HIS A 218 -14.31 13.96 -0.09
N GLU A 219 -14.85 13.09 -0.94
CA GLU A 219 -15.87 13.45 -1.93
C GLU A 219 -17.16 13.97 -1.28
N ALA A 220 -17.51 13.47 -0.10
CA ALA A 220 -18.62 13.98 0.72
C ALA A 220 -18.31 15.30 1.45
N GLY A 221 -17.10 15.86 1.27
CA GLY A 221 -16.69 17.15 1.81
C GLY A 221 -16.03 17.10 3.20
N LEU A 222 -15.65 15.93 3.70
CA LEU A 222 -14.86 15.82 4.92
C LEU A 222 -13.37 15.95 4.60
N SER A 223 -12.69 16.91 5.24
CA SER A 223 -11.24 17.05 5.06
C SER A 223 -10.45 15.94 5.79
N PRO A 224 -9.27 15.54 5.28
CA PRO A 224 -8.38 14.59 5.95
C PRO A 224 -8.00 15.00 7.38
N GLU A 225 -7.79 16.29 7.63
CA GLU A 225 -7.49 16.81 8.96
C GLU A 225 -8.68 16.66 9.92
N THR A 226 -9.90 16.78 9.39
CA THR A 226 -11.12 16.55 10.16
C THR A 226 -11.24 15.08 10.51
N MET A 227 -10.97 14.17 9.57
CA MET A 227 -10.98 12.73 9.83
C MET A 227 -9.95 12.33 10.90
N ASP A 228 -8.71 12.81 10.77
CA ASP A 228 -7.62 12.53 11.71
C ASP A 228 -7.92 13.08 13.11
N LYS A 229 -8.58 14.24 13.22
CA LYS A 229 -8.94 14.86 14.50
C LYS A 229 -9.82 13.98 15.40
N TYR A 230 -10.65 13.12 14.83
CA TYR A 230 -11.55 12.26 15.62
C TYR A 230 -10.90 10.97 16.10
N GLU A 231 -9.68 10.64 15.65
CA GLU A 231 -8.87 9.50 16.11
C GLU A 231 -9.67 8.20 16.25
N VAL A 232 -10.48 7.86 15.23
CA VAL A 232 -11.28 6.64 15.25
C VAL A 232 -10.33 5.43 15.33
N ALA A 233 -10.45 4.61 16.37
CA ALA A 233 -9.42 3.64 16.76
C ALA A 233 -9.01 2.63 15.67
N PHE A 234 -9.92 2.30 14.75
CA PHE A 234 -9.66 1.39 13.63
C PHE A 234 -9.38 2.11 12.31
N PHE A 235 -9.38 3.44 12.28
CA PHE A 235 -9.14 4.21 11.07
C PHE A 235 -7.74 4.83 11.15
N PRO A 236 -6.81 4.47 10.25
CA PRO A 236 -5.44 4.97 10.32
C PRO A 236 -5.41 6.47 10.03
N SER A 237 -4.49 7.19 10.67
CA SER A 237 -4.26 8.61 10.35
C SER A 237 -3.87 8.73 8.87
N LEU A 238 -4.52 9.65 8.17
CA LEU A 238 -4.34 9.91 6.76
C LEU A 238 -3.10 10.76 6.51
N GLY A 239 -2.87 11.77 7.36
CA GLY A 239 -1.80 12.75 7.23
C GLY A 239 -0.45 12.33 7.82
N GLY A 240 0.56 13.20 7.63
CA GLY A 240 1.89 13.03 8.19
C GLY A 240 2.84 12.17 7.36
N GLN A 241 4.12 12.12 7.76
CA GLN A 241 5.16 11.38 7.05
C GLN A 241 4.98 9.85 7.13
N SER A 242 4.27 9.37 8.14
CA SER A 242 3.97 7.96 8.39
C SER A 242 2.48 7.61 8.23
N GLY A 243 1.67 8.53 7.71
CA GLY A 243 0.22 8.32 7.54
C GLY A 243 -0.12 7.32 6.45
N LEU A 244 -1.41 6.98 6.35
CA LEU A 244 -1.95 6.06 5.36
C LEU A 244 -1.51 6.45 3.95
N VAL A 245 -1.69 7.72 3.57
CA VAL A 245 -1.37 8.22 2.22
C VAL A 245 0.13 8.14 1.93
N ALA A 246 0.99 8.44 2.91
CA ALA A 246 2.43 8.28 2.76
C ALA A 246 2.84 6.81 2.59
N SER A 247 2.20 5.91 3.34
CA SER A 247 2.47 4.48 3.29
C SER A 247 1.99 3.81 1.99
N MET A 248 0.97 4.38 1.35
CA MET A 248 0.38 3.86 0.11
C MET A 248 1.00 4.47 -1.16
N HIS A 249 1.64 5.64 -1.08
CA HIS A 249 2.26 6.32 -2.22
C HIS A 249 3.33 5.50 -2.96
N HIS A 250 4.04 4.62 -2.24
CA HIS A 250 5.12 3.79 -2.80
C HIS A 250 4.67 2.37 -3.12
N ARG A 251 3.36 2.11 -3.14
CA ARG A 251 2.81 0.79 -3.40
C ARG A 251 2.15 0.76 -4.76
N ASP A 252 2.28 -0.40 -5.41
CA ASP A 252 1.48 -0.72 -6.59
C ASP A 252 0.06 -1.00 -6.10
N LEU A 253 -0.84 -0.06 -6.35
CA LEU A 253 -2.23 -0.17 -5.92
C LEU A 253 -3.00 -1.02 -6.91
N ILE A 254 -3.79 -1.94 -6.37
CA ILE A 254 -4.69 -2.74 -7.18
C ILE A 254 -5.83 -1.86 -7.67
N GLU A 255 -6.26 -2.07 -8.91
CA GLU A 255 -7.43 -1.42 -9.50
C GLU A 255 -8.71 -1.97 -8.86
N TRP A 256 -9.10 -1.39 -7.72
CA TRP A 256 -10.33 -1.71 -7.01
C TRP A 256 -11.25 -0.49 -6.88
N GLY A 257 -12.52 -0.66 -7.26
CA GLY A 257 -13.53 0.40 -7.15
C GLY A 257 -13.38 1.48 -8.21
N GLY A 258 -13.65 2.74 -7.85
CA GLY A 258 -13.31 3.91 -8.66
C GLY A 258 -11.83 4.27 -8.57
N SER A 259 -10.98 3.23 -8.53
CA SER A 259 -9.62 3.26 -7.95
C SER A 259 -8.90 4.54 -8.27
N LEU A 260 -8.69 5.33 -7.21
CA LEU A 260 -7.88 6.52 -7.20
C LEU A 260 -6.53 6.24 -7.88
N PRO A 261 -6.26 6.79 -9.07
CA PRO A 261 -4.94 6.69 -9.63
C PRO A 261 -3.95 7.33 -8.65
N SER A 262 -2.73 6.79 -8.56
CA SER A 262 -1.72 7.29 -7.61
C SER A 262 -1.47 8.80 -7.74
N SER A 263 -1.76 9.39 -8.89
CA SER A 263 -1.76 10.84 -9.12
C SER A 263 -2.77 11.60 -8.26
N GLN A 264 -3.97 11.06 -8.05
CA GLN A 264 -5.05 11.67 -7.26
C GLN A 264 -4.87 11.49 -5.76
N LEU A 265 -4.01 10.57 -5.30
CA LEU A 265 -3.64 10.48 -3.87
C LEU A 265 -3.00 11.77 -3.35
N SER A 266 -2.38 12.54 -4.24
CA SER A 266 -1.81 13.84 -3.90
C SER A 266 -2.89 14.84 -3.51
N ASP A 267 -4.13 14.69 -3.99
CA ASP A 267 -5.23 15.58 -3.64
C ASP A 267 -5.70 15.37 -2.19
N LEU A 268 -5.60 14.14 -1.66
CA LEU A 268 -5.79 13.87 -0.22
C LEU A 268 -4.70 14.48 0.66
N ARG A 269 -3.54 14.88 0.12
CA ARG A 269 -2.51 15.61 0.87
C ARG A 269 -2.71 17.11 0.87
N ARG A 270 -3.47 17.65 -0.09
CA ARG A 270 -3.66 19.08 -0.21
C ARG A 270 -4.66 19.47 0.87
N PRO A 271 -4.30 20.39 1.79
CA PRO A 271 -5.30 21.01 2.62
C PRO A 271 -6.31 21.64 1.66
N GLN A 272 -7.61 21.31 1.80
CA GLN A 272 -8.63 21.97 1.00
C GLN A 272 -8.48 23.47 1.28
N ALA A 273 -7.90 24.20 0.34
CA ALA A 273 -7.90 25.64 0.36
C ALA A 273 -9.37 26.01 0.40
N GLN A 274 -9.80 26.53 1.55
CA GLN A 274 -11.19 26.66 1.94
C GLN A 274 -12.01 27.05 0.70
N PHE A 275 -12.91 26.16 0.27
CA PHE A 275 -13.85 26.39 -0.82
C PHE A 275 -14.87 27.44 -0.34
N LEU A 276 -14.37 28.64 -0.04
CA LEU A 276 -15.13 29.83 0.27
C LEU A 276 -15.78 30.27 -1.05
N GLY A 277 -17.03 29.87 -1.27
CA GLY A 277 -17.90 30.61 -2.17
C GLY A 277 -18.32 29.92 -3.46
N ARG A 278 -18.78 28.66 -3.40
CA ARG A 278 -19.88 28.23 -4.28
C ARG A 278 -21.08 27.83 -3.42
N CYS A 279 -21.68 28.81 -2.76
CA CYS A 279 -23.07 28.71 -2.39
C CYS A 279 -23.86 28.49 -3.68
N PHE A 280 -24.65 27.41 -3.72
CA PHE A 280 -25.71 27.21 -4.67
C PHE A 280 -26.56 28.49 -4.73
N SER A 281 -26.52 29.19 -5.87
CA SER A 281 -27.49 30.23 -6.18
C SER A 281 -28.82 29.52 -6.38
N THR A 282 -29.67 29.57 -5.36
CA THR A 282 -31.10 29.34 -5.50
C THR A 282 -31.73 30.63 -6.00
N ASP A 283 -31.56 30.93 -7.29
CA ASP A 283 -32.40 31.89 -7.98
C ASP A 283 -33.05 31.19 -9.16
N SER A 284 -34.37 31.07 -9.09
CA SER A 284 -35.36 31.14 -10.17
C SER A 284 -36.51 30.20 -9.88
N PHE A 285 -37.57 30.71 -9.25
CA PHE A 285 -38.95 30.53 -9.73
C PHE A 285 -39.82 31.59 -9.03
N LEU A 286 -40.04 32.68 -9.77
CA LEU A 286 -41.30 33.43 -9.75
C LEU A 286 -42.36 32.61 -10.49
#